data_AF-A0A2E7MIV3-F1
#
_entry.id   AF-A0A2E7MIV3-F1
#
_cell.length_a   1.000
_cell.length_b   1.000
_cell.length_c   1.000
_cell.angle_alpha   90.00
_cell.angle_beta   90.00
_cell.angle_gamma   90.00
#
_symmetry.space_group_name_H-M   'P 1'
#
loop_
_entity.id
_entity.type
_entity.pdbx_description
1 polymer ?
#
loop_
_entity_poly.entity_id
_entity_poly.type
_entity_poly.pdbx_seq_one_letter_code
_entity_poly.pdbx_strand_id
1 'polypeptide(L)'
;MQRILFFGLFLFLWGCEPDDICSDNTQTTSRLVIEFYNIENLTDTKTVPGLYALGLDSDGNEVTIYGETVNSTSRIALPLDGNQNNSTFILYKNYNEVDGVIEGNADVISVNYTTQAVYVSRACGYKNLHTIQSFEIETDSDMWMVFSSISNYEIANENTIHVEIFH
;
A
#
# COMPACT_ATOMS: atom_id res chain seq x y z
N MET A 1 70.00 14.41 -29.42
CA MET A 1 69.03 14.01 -30.45
C MET A 1 67.96 13.16 -29.78
N GLN A 2 66.69 13.46 -30.05
CA GLN A 2 65.49 12.65 -29.79
C GLN A 2 65.14 12.39 -28.32
N ARG A 3 63.89 12.38 -27.88
CA ARG A 3 62.55 12.67 -28.44
C ARG A 3 61.68 12.77 -27.17
N ILE A 4 61.05 13.92 -26.93
CA ILE A 4 59.59 14.10 -27.05
C ILE A 4 58.77 13.15 -26.16
N LEU A 5 58.02 13.80 -25.25
CA LEU A 5 56.76 13.44 -24.62
C LEU A 5 56.61 12.02 -24.05
N PHE A 6 56.37 11.93 -22.75
CA PHE A 6 55.22 11.20 -22.20
C PHE A 6 54.93 11.65 -20.76
N PHE A 7 54.81 12.97 -20.53
CA PHE A 7 54.38 13.55 -19.24
C PHE A 7 52.88 13.84 -19.29
N GLY A 8 52.05 12.80 -19.33
CA GLY A 8 50.61 12.99 -19.48
C GLY A 8 49.81 11.70 -19.48
N LEU A 9 49.85 10.92 -18.39
CA LEU A 9 48.92 9.80 -18.23
C LEU A 9 48.66 9.47 -16.74
N PHE A 10 48.34 10.48 -15.93
CA PHE A 10 47.93 10.25 -14.53
C PHE A 10 46.69 11.05 -14.09
N LEU A 11 46.00 11.73 -15.00
CA LEU A 11 44.83 12.57 -14.67
C LEU A 11 43.46 11.85 -14.75
N PHE A 12 43.42 10.53 -14.99
CA PHE A 12 42.16 9.82 -15.26
C PHE A 12 41.63 8.92 -14.12
N LEU A 13 42.23 8.94 -12.92
CA LEU A 13 41.95 7.90 -11.91
C LEU A 13 41.04 8.31 -10.74
N TRP A 14 40.50 9.53 -10.71
CA TRP A 14 39.83 10.06 -9.50
C TRP A 14 38.39 10.50 -9.76
N GLY A 15 37.67 9.78 -10.63
CA GLY A 15 36.24 9.96 -10.85
C GLY A 15 35.44 8.75 -10.41
N CYS A 16 35.59 8.30 -9.16
CA CYS A 16 34.62 7.36 -8.58
C CYS A 16 33.43 8.19 -8.13
N GLU A 17 32.45 8.40 -9.01
CA GLU A 17 31.15 8.90 -8.58
C GLU A 17 30.49 7.79 -7.74
N PRO A 18 30.01 8.07 -6.52
CA PRO A 18 29.18 7.13 -5.79
C PRO A 18 27.99 6.78 -6.68
N ASP A 19 27.80 5.50 -6.96
CA ASP A 19 26.65 5.04 -7.74
C ASP A 19 25.38 5.39 -6.94
N ASP A 20 24.65 6.42 -7.37
CA ASP A 20 23.45 6.94 -6.72
C ASP A 20 22.27 5.95 -6.94
N ILE A 21 22.40 4.74 -6.41
CA ILE A 21 21.37 3.70 -6.43
C ILE A 21 20.65 3.64 -5.07
N CYS A 22 19.33 3.55 -5.10
CA CYS A 22 18.54 3.38 -3.89
C CYS A 22 18.74 1.96 -3.35
N SER A 23 18.88 1.81 -2.03
CA SER A 23 19.03 0.50 -1.39
C SER A 23 17.68 -0.22 -1.35
N ASP A 24 17.68 -1.54 -1.56
CA ASP A 24 16.47 -2.37 -1.43
C ASP A 24 15.88 -2.34 -0.01
N ASN A 25 16.69 -1.97 0.99
CA ASN A 25 16.23 -1.82 2.38
C ASN A 25 15.66 -0.43 2.69
N THR A 26 15.66 0.49 1.71
CA THR A 26 15.09 1.83 1.91
C THR A 26 13.58 1.74 1.94
N GLN A 27 12.98 2.17 3.05
CA GLN A 27 11.53 2.22 3.20
C GLN A 27 10.91 3.16 2.15
N THR A 28 10.03 2.60 1.33
CA THR A 28 9.22 3.31 0.34
C THR A 28 7.95 3.88 0.98
N THR A 29 7.09 4.53 0.17
CA THR A 29 5.72 4.85 0.58
C THR A 29 5.04 3.58 1.12
N SER A 30 4.52 3.67 2.34
CA SER A 30 3.90 2.53 3.03
C SER A 30 2.44 2.38 2.65
N ARG A 31 1.97 1.14 2.58
CA ARG A 31 0.55 0.81 2.35
C ARG A 31 -0.27 0.90 3.63
N LEU A 32 -1.57 1.14 3.46
CA LEU A 32 -2.56 1.05 4.52
C LEU A 32 -2.72 -0.41 4.96
N VAL A 33 -2.21 -0.74 6.13
CA VAL A 33 -2.40 -2.06 6.76
C VAL A 33 -3.73 -2.12 7.50
N ILE A 34 -4.56 -3.06 7.09
CA ILE A 34 -5.86 -3.39 7.70
C ILE A 34 -5.77 -4.78 8.32
N GLU A 35 -6.25 -4.94 9.55
CA GLU A 35 -6.39 -6.24 10.22
C GLU A 35 -7.85 -6.52 10.60
N PHE A 36 -8.27 -7.77 10.43
CA PHE A 36 -9.64 -8.22 10.60
C PHE A 36 -9.80 -8.98 11.92
N TYR A 37 -10.85 -8.64 12.67
CA TYR A 37 -11.13 -9.12 14.02
C TYR A 37 -12.51 -9.76 14.13
N ASN A 38 -12.68 -10.62 15.14
CA ASN A 38 -13.95 -11.25 15.45
C ASN A 38 -14.89 -10.28 16.16
N ILE A 39 -16.11 -10.11 15.66
CA ILE A 39 -17.10 -9.27 16.32
C ILE A 39 -17.60 -9.80 17.67
N GLU A 40 -17.50 -11.12 17.89
CA GLU A 40 -17.87 -11.76 19.16
C GLU A 40 -16.76 -11.63 20.21
N ASN A 41 -15.50 -11.45 19.77
CA ASN A 41 -14.35 -11.21 20.64
C ASN A 41 -13.35 -10.25 19.97
N LEU A 42 -13.44 -8.97 20.34
CA LEU A 42 -12.75 -7.86 19.68
C LEU A 42 -11.21 -7.89 19.79
N THR A 43 -10.64 -8.77 20.61
CA THR A 43 -9.18 -8.94 20.72
C THR A 43 -8.63 -10.02 19.79
N ASP A 44 -9.50 -10.87 19.23
CA ASP A 44 -9.08 -12.03 18.46
C ASP A 44 -9.17 -11.71 16.97
N THR A 45 -8.05 -11.89 16.26
CA THR A 45 -8.02 -11.78 14.80
C THR A 45 -8.90 -12.87 14.18
N LYS A 46 -9.64 -12.53 13.13
CA LYS A 46 -10.52 -13.46 12.40
C LYS A 46 -10.16 -13.46 10.92
N THR A 47 -9.77 -14.63 10.42
CA THR A 47 -9.44 -14.82 9.00
C THR A 47 -10.65 -14.55 8.12
N VAL A 48 -10.46 -13.71 7.10
CA VAL A 48 -11.43 -13.54 6.01
C VAL A 48 -11.12 -14.63 4.97
N PRO A 49 -12.04 -15.58 4.72
CA PRO A 49 -11.83 -16.62 3.72
C PRO A 49 -11.86 -16.02 2.31
N GLY A 50 -10.92 -16.41 1.44
CA GLY A 50 -10.87 -15.96 0.05
C GLY A 50 -10.92 -14.44 -0.08
N LEU A 51 -10.15 -13.72 0.75
CA LEU A 51 -10.04 -12.27 0.67
C LEU A 51 -9.41 -11.88 -0.66
N TYR A 52 -10.00 -10.90 -1.33
CA TYR A 52 -9.45 -10.26 -2.52
C TYR A 52 -9.82 -8.78 -2.52
N ALA A 53 -8.90 -7.92 -2.96
CA ALA A 53 -9.11 -6.49 -3.02
C ALA A 53 -8.91 -5.90 -4.41
N LEU A 54 -9.74 -4.92 -4.74
CA LEU A 54 -9.60 -4.06 -5.92
C LEU A 54 -9.65 -2.60 -5.50
N GLY A 55 -8.93 -1.73 -6.19
CA GLY A 55 -9.10 -0.28 -6.06
C GLY A 55 -10.29 0.18 -6.91
N LEU A 56 -10.83 1.34 -6.58
CA LEU A 56 -11.76 2.08 -7.44
C LEU A 56 -11.13 3.41 -7.86
N ASP A 57 -11.20 3.72 -9.15
CA ASP A 57 -10.82 5.04 -9.65
C ASP A 57 -11.91 6.10 -9.38
N SER A 58 -11.65 7.35 -9.77
CA SER A 58 -12.59 8.46 -9.57
C SER A 58 -13.91 8.31 -10.34
N ASP A 59 -13.95 7.47 -11.37
CA ASP A 59 -15.14 7.19 -12.17
C ASP A 59 -15.86 5.92 -11.68
N GLY A 60 -15.34 5.25 -10.64
CA GLY A 60 -15.88 4.03 -10.05
C GLY A 60 -15.51 2.76 -10.80
N ASN A 61 -14.50 2.79 -11.68
CA ASN A 61 -14.03 1.58 -12.36
C ASN A 61 -13.06 0.82 -11.46
N GLU A 62 -13.14 -0.51 -11.53
CA GLU A 62 -12.22 -1.41 -10.83
C GLU A 62 -10.79 -1.29 -11.36
N VAL A 63 -9.84 -1.18 -10.44
CA VAL A 63 -8.41 -1.09 -10.70
C VAL A 63 -7.70 -2.23 -9.97
N THR A 64 -7.01 -3.08 -10.72
CA THR A 64 -6.21 -4.17 -10.14
C THR A 64 -5.08 -3.62 -9.28
N ILE A 65 -4.97 -4.12 -8.06
CA ILE A 65 -3.87 -3.81 -7.15
C ILE A 65 -2.67 -4.70 -7.51
N TYR A 66 -1.51 -4.11 -7.76
CA TYR A 66 -0.31 -4.86 -8.12
C TYR A 66 0.11 -5.81 -7.00
N GLY A 67 0.24 -7.10 -7.34
CA GLY A 67 0.64 -8.15 -6.40
C GLY A 67 -0.48 -8.67 -5.50
N GLU A 68 -1.71 -8.15 -5.64
CA GLU A 68 -2.87 -8.65 -4.90
C GLU A 68 -3.35 -9.99 -5.49
N THR A 69 -3.65 -10.94 -4.60
CA THR A 69 -4.06 -12.30 -4.96
C THR A 69 -5.09 -12.80 -3.96
N VAL A 70 -6.04 -13.61 -4.43
CA VAL A 70 -7.04 -14.25 -3.58
C VAL A 70 -6.36 -15.10 -2.50
N ASN A 71 -6.58 -14.77 -1.23
CA ASN A 71 -5.97 -15.48 -0.11
C ASN A 71 -6.86 -15.44 1.14
N SER A 72 -6.83 -16.49 1.95
CA SER A 72 -7.49 -16.48 3.27
C SER A 72 -6.54 -15.93 4.33
N THR A 73 -6.79 -14.70 4.78
CA THR A 73 -5.92 -13.98 5.72
C THR A 73 -6.72 -13.10 6.68
N SER A 74 -6.15 -12.78 7.83
CA SER A 74 -6.69 -11.76 8.75
C SER A 74 -6.08 -10.38 8.51
N ARG A 75 -5.20 -10.22 7.51
CA ARG A 75 -4.46 -8.98 7.30
C ARG A 75 -4.23 -8.70 5.82
N ILE A 76 -4.38 -7.44 5.42
CA ILE A 76 -4.15 -6.95 4.06
C ILE A 76 -3.45 -5.58 4.09
N ALA A 77 -2.71 -5.26 3.01
CA ALA A 77 -2.00 -4.00 2.87
C ALA A 77 -2.34 -3.36 1.52
N LEU A 78 -3.04 -2.21 1.55
CA LEU A 78 -3.60 -1.55 0.36
C LEU A 78 -2.81 -0.28 0.01
N PRO A 79 -2.42 -0.07 -1.26
CA PRO A 79 -1.71 1.13 -1.68
C PRO A 79 -2.64 2.34 -1.72
N LEU A 80 -2.24 3.45 -1.10
CA LEU A 80 -2.94 4.73 -1.20
C LEU A 80 -2.40 5.53 -2.40
N ASP A 81 -3.27 6.32 -3.03
CA ASP A 81 -2.86 7.22 -4.11
C ASP A 81 -2.13 8.45 -3.56
N GLY A 82 -0.86 8.59 -3.93
CA GLY A 82 -0.01 9.72 -3.55
C GLY A 82 -0.44 11.08 -4.10
N ASN A 83 -1.30 11.11 -5.11
CA ASN A 83 -1.76 12.33 -5.79
C ASN A 83 -3.19 12.73 -5.38
N GLN A 84 -3.85 11.93 -4.55
CA GLN A 84 -5.20 12.16 -4.07
C GLN A 84 -5.23 12.25 -2.54
N ASN A 85 -6.38 12.68 -2.03
CA ASN A 85 -6.66 12.76 -0.59
C ASN A 85 -7.68 11.69 -0.14
N ASN A 86 -8.06 10.80 -1.05
CA ASN A 86 -8.97 9.69 -0.81
C ASN A 86 -8.54 8.49 -1.65
N SER A 87 -8.81 7.28 -1.17
CA SER A 87 -8.76 6.04 -1.92
C SER A 87 -9.96 5.17 -1.54
N THR A 88 -10.54 4.51 -2.52
CA THR A 88 -11.68 3.60 -2.32
C THR A 88 -11.29 2.21 -2.80
N PHE A 89 -11.71 1.18 -2.06
CA PHE A 89 -11.41 -0.21 -2.36
C PHE A 89 -12.65 -1.09 -2.20
N ILE A 90 -12.75 -2.11 -3.04
CA ILE A 90 -13.70 -3.21 -2.87
C ILE A 90 -12.96 -4.37 -2.21
N LEU A 91 -13.48 -4.89 -1.11
CA LEU A 91 -12.95 -6.07 -0.44
C LEU A 91 -13.98 -7.19 -0.50
N TYR A 92 -13.57 -8.30 -1.09
CA TYR A 92 -14.40 -9.49 -1.23
C TYR A 92 -14.14 -10.49 -0.10
N LYS A 93 -15.20 -11.10 0.41
CA LYS A 93 -15.19 -12.31 1.23
C LYS A 93 -15.68 -13.49 0.40
N ASN A 94 -14.94 -14.60 0.45
CA ASN A 94 -15.12 -15.78 -0.39
C ASN A 94 -15.08 -15.46 -1.90
N TYR A 95 -14.12 -14.64 -2.33
CA TYR A 95 -13.95 -14.35 -3.74
C TYR A 95 -13.71 -15.61 -4.56
N ASN A 96 -14.43 -15.73 -5.67
CA ASN A 96 -14.22 -16.75 -6.67
C ASN A 96 -14.66 -16.21 -8.04
N GLU A 97 -14.01 -16.65 -9.11
CA GLU A 97 -14.39 -16.28 -10.47
C GLU A 97 -14.54 -17.55 -11.30
N VAL A 98 -15.75 -17.81 -11.79
CA VAL A 98 -16.06 -19.00 -12.61
C VAL A 98 -16.70 -18.53 -13.90
N ASP A 99 -16.06 -18.83 -15.03
CA ASP A 99 -16.54 -18.47 -16.37
C ASP A 99 -16.83 -16.95 -16.53
N GLY A 100 -16.05 -16.10 -15.86
CA GLY A 100 -16.19 -14.64 -15.88
C GLY A 100 -17.30 -14.09 -14.98
N VAL A 101 -17.92 -14.95 -14.16
CA VAL A 101 -18.87 -14.53 -13.13
C VAL A 101 -18.13 -14.43 -11.80
N ILE A 102 -18.12 -13.23 -11.23
CA ILE A 102 -17.59 -12.97 -9.89
C ILE A 102 -18.61 -13.47 -8.86
N GLU A 103 -18.14 -14.35 -7.98
CA GLU A 103 -18.81 -14.80 -6.78
C GLU A 103 -18.08 -14.25 -5.54
N GLY A 104 -18.79 -14.17 -4.42
CA GLY A 104 -18.29 -13.61 -3.18
C GLY A 104 -19.12 -12.42 -2.73
N ASN A 105 -19.00 -12.08 -1.45
CA ASN A 105 -19.65 -10.92 -0.87
C ASN A 105 -18.67 -9.74 -0.88
N ALA A 106 -19.07 -8.63 -1.49
CA ALA A 106 -18.23 -7.46 -1.72
C ALA A 106 -18.73 -6.30 -0.88
N ASP A 107 -17.84 -5.73 -0.08
CA ASP A 107 -18.11 -4.51 0.67
C ASP A 107 -17.06 -3.45 0.24
N VAL A 108 -17.46 -2.18 0.26
CA VAL A 108 -16.60 -1.07 -0.17
C VAL A 108 -16.09 -0.30 1.05
N ILE A 109 -14.81 0.06 1.03
CA ILE A 109 -14.20 0.96 2.01
C ILE A 109 -13.67 2.22 1.34
N SER A 110 -13.77 3.34 2.04
CA SER A 110 -13.20 4.62 1.62
C SER A 110 -12.32 5.18 2.74
N VAL A 111 -11.14 5.68 2.38
CA VAL A 111 -10.18 6.25 3.33
C VAL A 111 -9.77 7.65 2.88
N ASN A 112 -10.11 8.65 3.67
CA ASN A 112 -9.62 10.01 3.47
C ASN A 112 -8.31 10.21 4.24
N TYR A 113 -7.34 10.85 3.61
CA TYR A 113 -6.02 11.07 4.20
C TYR A 113 -5.37 12.35 3.68
N THR A 114 -4.39 12.85 4.44
CA THR A 114 -3.47 13.89 3.96
C THR A 114 -2.14 13.26 3.57
N THR A 115 -1.52 13.78 2.52
CA THR A 115 -0.24 13.27 2.00
C THR A 115 0.86 14.31 2.17
N GLN A 116 1.98 13.90 2.76
CA GLN A 116 3.20 14.70 2.86
C GLN A 116 4.36 13.99 2.17
N ALA A 117 4.95 14.63 1.16
CA ALA A 117 6.17 14.15 0.53
C ALA A 117 7.38 14.39 1.45
N VAL A 118 8.13 13.32 1.75
CA VAL A 118 9.33 13.34 2.58
C VAL A 118 10.52 12.95 1.71
N TYR A 119 11.52 13.82 1.64
CA TYR A 119 12.75 13.56 0.92
C TYR A 119 13.54 12.44 1.62
N VAL A 120 13.97 11.45 0.86
CA VAL A 120 14.74 10.30 1.35
C VAL A 120 16.22 10.49 1.05
N SER A 121 16.59 10.60 -0.23
CA SER A 121 17.96 10.83 -0.68
C SER A 121 17.99 11.22 -2.16
N ARG A 122 19.16 11.58 -2.69
CA ARG A 122 19.33 11.89 -4.12
C ARG A 122 18.98 10.68 -4.99
N ALA A 123 19.39 9.49 -4.56
CA ALA A 123 19.16 8.22 -5.24
C ALA A 123 17.71 7.72 -5.11
N CYS A 124 17.05 7.98 -3.99
CA CYS A 124 15.72 7.44 -3.67
C CYS A 124 14.57 8.43 -3.87
N GLY A 125 14.87 9.71 -4.09
CA GLY A 125 13.86 10.75 -4.27
C GLY A 125 13.02 11.00 -3.01
N TYR A 126 11.70 11.01 -3.18
CA TYR A 126 10.71 11.27 -2.12
C TYR A 126 9.84 10.05 -1.90
N LYS A 127 9.39 9.89 -0.65
CA LYS A 127 8.29 8.98 -0.30
C LYS A 127 7.11 9.78 0.23
N ASN A 128 5.93 9.20 0.17
CA ASN A 128 4.74 9.79 0.79
C ASN A 128 4.55 9.25 2.21
N LEU A 129 4.27 10.16 3.13
CA LEU A 129 3.74 9.87 4.45
C LEU A 129 2.26 10.24 4.43
N HIS A 130 1.40 9.27 4.74
CA HIS A 130 -0.04 9.48 4.79
C HIS A 130 -0.52 9.57 6.24
N THR A 131 -1.48 10.46 6.50
CA THR A 131 -2.19 10.56 7.77
C THR A 131 -3.68 10.44 7.53
N ILE A 132 -4.28 9.38 8.07
CA ILE A 132 -5.71 9.08 7.96
C ILE A 132 -6.51 10.24 8.60
N GLN A 133 -7.55 10.68 7.93
CA GLN A 133 -8.51 11.68 8.41
C GLN A 133 -9.84 11.01 8.75
N SER A 134 -10.32 10.13 7.87
CA SER A 134 -11.48 9.28 8.13
C SER A 134 -11.35 7.95 7.41
N PHE A 135 -12.10 6.96 7.90
CA PHE A 135 -12.23 5.64 7.30
C PHE A 135 -13.70 5.24 7.40
N GLU A 136 -14.28 4.81 6.30
CA GLU A 136 -15.70 4.52 6.18
C GLU A 136 -15.90 3.17 5.46
N ILE A 137 -16.80 2.36 5.97
CA ILE A 137 -17.34 1.19 5.27
C ILE A 137 -18.67 1.65 4.65
N GLU A 138 -18.80 1.52 3.35
CA GLU A 138 -20.04 1.90 2.66
C GLU A 138 -21.14 0.89 3.00
N THR A 139 -22.34 1.41 3.29
CA THR A 139 -23.47 0.55 3.63
C THR A 139 -24.11 -0.04 2.39
N ASP A 140 -24.32 -1.36 2.39
CA ASP A 140 -25.09 -2.06 1.37
C ASP A 140 -26.16 -2.99 1.99
N SER A 141 -26.74 -3.88 1.17
CA SER A 141 -27.78 -4.81 1.59
C SER A 141 -27.28 -6.10 2.26
N ASP A 142 -26.01 -6.45 2.11
CA ASP A 142 -25.41 -7.70 2.59
C ASP A 142 -23.98 -7.47 3.10
N MET A 143 -23.80 -6.58 4.08
CA MET A 143 -22.46 -6.25 4.57
C MET A 143 -21.83 -7.44 5.30
N TRP A 144 -20.60 -7.80 4.94
CA TRP A 144 -19.80 -8.75 5.73
C TRP A 144 -18.88 -8.07 6.75
N MET A 145 -18.50 -6.81 6.55
CA MET A 145 -17.81 -5.95 7.50
C MET A 145 -18.82 -5.16 8.32
N VAL A 146 -18.75 -5.22 9.65
CA VAL A 146 -19.78 -4.62 10.50
C VAL A 146 -19.39 -3.22 10.98
N PHE A 147 -18.16 -3.04 11.44
CA PHE A 147 -17.63 -1.74 11.81
C PHE A 147 -16.10 -1.72 11.77
N SER A 148 -15.53 -0.52 11.82
CA SER A 148 -14.09 -0.28 11.80
C SER A 148 -13.64 0.64 12.93
N SER A 149 -12.37 0.57 13.28
CA SER A 149 -11.69 1.47 14.19
C SER A 149 -10.31 1.85 13.63
N ILE A 150 -9.92 3.12 13.77
CA ILE A 150 -8.56 3.56 13.39
C ILE A 150 -7.65 3.35 14.59
N SER A 151 -6.70 2.43 14.49
CA SER A 151 -5.71 2.10 15.53
C SER A 151 -4.47 2.99 15.45
N ASN A 152 -4.05 3.38 14.24
CA ASN A 152 -2.94 4.30 14.00
C ASN A 152 -3.25 5.20 12.81
N TYR A 153 -3.29 6.51 13.06
CA TYR A 153 -3.56 7.51 12.04
C TYR A 153 -2.38 7.71 11.08
N GLU A 154 -1.14 7.46 11.51
CA GLU A 154 0.04 7.72 10.68
C GLU A 154 0.51 6.43 9.97
N ILE A 155 0.53 6.46 8.63
CA ILE A 155 0.97 5.35 7.79
C ILE A 155 2.45 5.52 7.47
N ALA A 156 3.28 5.38 8.49
CA ALA A 156 4.73 5.53 8.39
C ALA A 156 5.47 4.23 8.03
N ASN A 157 4.84 3.07 8.26
CA ASN A 157 5.42 1.75 8.01
C ASN A 157 4.33 0.69 7.89
N GLU A 158 4.68 -0.47 7.33
CA GLU A 158 3.74 -1.60 7.19
C GLU A 158 3.83 -2.61 8.35
N ASN A 159 4.50 -2.29 9.46
CA ASN A 159 4.60 -3.19 10.63
C ASN A 159 3.47 -2.94 11.65
N THR A 160 2.89 -1.74 11.65
CA THR A 160 1.75 -1.38 12.49
C THR A 160 0.42 -1.58 11.77
N ILE A 161 -0.62 -1.91 12.54
CA ILE A 161 -2.00 -1.93 12.08
C ILE A 161 -2.49 -0.48 12.09
N HIS A 162 -3.14 -0.04 11.01
CA HIS A 162 -3.68 1.32 10.90
C HIS A 162 -5.20 1.32 11.10
N VAL A 163 -5.88 0.32 10.57
CA VAL A 163 -7.32 0.15 10.68
C VAL A 163 -7.64 -1.28 11.09
N GLU A 164 -8.54 -1.39 12.05
CA GLU A 164 -9.13 -2.63 12.51
C GLU A 164 -10.55 -2.73 11.93
N ILE A 165 -10.90 -3.88 11.37
CA ILE A 165 -12.25 -4.15 10.84
C ILE A 165 -12.83 -5.38 11.52
N PHE A 166 -14.09 -5.31 11.94
CA PHE A 166 -14.75 -6.38 12.70
C PHE A 166 -15.82 -7.08 11.86
N HIS A 167 -15.77 -8.42 11.82
CA HIS A 167 -16.69 -9.30 11.07
C HIS A 167 -17.01 -10.61 11.79
#